data_AF-A0A7X4D0X8-F1
#
_entry.id   AF-A0A7X4D0X8-F1
#
_cell.length_a   1.000
_cell.length_b   1.000
_cell.length_c   1.000
_cell.angle_alpha   90.00
_cell.angle_beta   90.00
_cell.angle_gamma   90.00
#
_symmetry.space_group_name_H-M   'P 1'
#
loop_
_entity.id
_entity.type
_entity.pdbx_description
1 polymer ?
#
loop_
_entity_poly.entity_id
_entity_poly.type
_entity_poly.pdbx_seq_one_letter_code
_entity_poly.pdbx_strand_id
1 'polypeptide(L)'
;MKIRNVSHKGLRRFIEQDDAAGLQPAVVPRLRRMLSFLQDMEREEELYTVPGWRAHRLAGDRKGVWSLSVTKNWRITFRIDPAGRQIVDLDYEDYH
;
A
#
# COMPACT_ATOMS: atom_id res chain seq x y z
N MET A 1 4.30 10.59 -0.23
CA MET A 1 5.09 10.30 0.98
C MET A 1 6.28 9.40 0.67
N LYS A 2 7.37 9.42 1.46
CA LYS A 2 8.50 8.50 1.21
C LYS A 2 8.19 7.10 1.72
N ILE A 3 8.28 6.08 0.86
CA ILE A 3 8.22 4.67 1.28
C ILE A 3 9.57 4.30 1.91
N ARG A 4 9.56 3.94 3.20
CA ARG A 4 10.77 3.64 3.97
C ARG A 4 11.18 2.18 3.87
N ASN A 5 10.22 1.26 3.99
CA ASN A 5 10.46 -0.17 3.92
C ASN A 5 9.24 -0.89 3.33
N VAL A 6 9.45 -2.09 2.80
CA VAL A 6 8.42 -2.91 2.15
C VAL A 6 8.58 -4.36 2.59
N SER A 7 7.60 -4.94 3.26
CA SER A 7 7.60 -6.32 3.75
C SER A 7 7.47 -7.34 2.62
N HIS A 8 6.53 -7.12 1.68
CA HIS A 8 6.31 -8.04 0.56
C HIS A 8 7.47 -8.02 -0.44
N LYS A 9 8.14 -9.17 -0.63
CA LYS A 9 9.32 -9.30 -1.50
C LYS A 9 9.05 -8.94 -2.97
N GLY A 10 7.89 -9.34 -3.51
CA GLY A 10 7.51 -9.00 -4.89
C GLY A 10 7.20 -7.52 -5.06
N LEU A 11 6.62 -6.89 -4.03
CA LEU A 11 6.28 -5.46 -4.08
C LEU A 11 7.55 -4.62 -3.94
N ARG A 12 8.48 -5.04 -3.09
CA ARG A 12 9.80 -4.41 -2.94
C ARG A 12 10.56 -4.40 -4.26
N ARG A 13 10.68 -5.55 -4.93
CA ARG A 13 11.31 -5.66 -6.25
C ARG A 13 10.65 -4.74 -7.28
N PHE A 14 9.32 -4.70 -7.27
CA PHE A 14 8.57 -3.85 -8.18
C PHE A 14 8.84 -2.36 -7.97
N ILE A 15 8.96 -1.91 -6.72
CA ILE A 15 9.27 -0.51 -6.39
C ILE A 15 10.72 -0.16 -6.73
N GLU A 16 11.67 -1.04 -6.39
CA GLU A 16 13.10 -0.74 -6.49
C GLU A 16 13.69 -0.95 -7.89
N GLN A 17 13.13 -1.89 -8.67
CA GLN A 17 13.75 -2.41 -9.90
C GLN A 17 12.81 -2.41 -11.09
N ASP A 18 11.56 -1.96 -10.92
CA ASP A 18 10.49 -2.10 -11.92
C ASP A 18 10.19 -3.57 -12.32
N ASP A 19 10.62 -4.53 -11.48
CA ASP A 19 10.44 -5.97 -11.70
C ASP A 19 9.16 -6.48 -11.04
N ALA A 20 8.20 -6.89 -11.87
CA ALA A 20 6.91 -7.41 -11.42
C ALA A 20 6.93 -8.92 -11.06
N ALA A 21 8.10 -9.57 -11.05
CA ALA A 21 8.20 -10.98 -10.68
C ALA A 21 7.70 -11.24 -9.25
N GLY A 22 6.77 -12.20 -9.12
CA GLY A 22 6.11 -12.52 -7.85
C GLY A 22 4.86 -11.68 -7.55
N LEU A 23 4.38 -10.90 -8.51
CA LEU A 23 3.06 -10.26 -8.49
C LEU A 23 2.15 -10.92 -9.54
N GLN A 24 0.83 -10.92 -9.31
CA GLN A 24 -0.11 -11.39 -10.32
C GLN A 24 -0.16 -10.39 -11.49
N PRO A 25 0.10 -10.79 -12.74
CA PRO A 25 0.19 -9.86 -13.87
C PRO A 25 -1.02 -8.95 -14.03
N ALA A 26 -2.23 -9.48 -13.79
CA ALA A 26 -3.48 -8.75 -13.90
C ALA A 26 -3.60 -7.56 -12.92
N VAL A 27 -2.91 -7.59 -11.78
CA VAL A 27 -2.97 -6.51 -10.77
C VAL A 27 -1.82 -5.51 -10.90
N VAL A 28 -0.76 -5.82 -11.65
CA VAL A 28 0.44 -4.98 -11.76
C VAL A 28 0.10 -3.52 -12.17
N PRO A 29 -0.76 -3.25 -13.18
CA PRO A 29 -1.10 -1.88 -13.52
C PRO A 29 -1.81 -1.13 -12.39
N ARG A 30 -2.61 -1.85 -11.58
CA ARG A 30 -3.30 -1.26 -10.42
C ARG A 30 -2.33 -1.00 -9.27
N LEU A 31 -1.45 -1.95 -8.96
CA LEU A 31 -0.41 -1.78 -7.93
C LEU A 31 0.49 -0.59 -8.28
N ARG A 32 0.89 -0.43 -9.54
CA ARG A 32 1.68 0.73 -10.00
C ARG A 32 0.98 2.05 -9.67
N ARG A 33 -0.30 2.19 -10.06
CA ARG A 33 -1.09 3.41 -9.78
C ARG A 33 -1.22 3.69 -8.28
N MET A 34 -1.43 2.65 -7.47
CA MET A 34 -1.52 2.79 -6.01
C MET A 34 -0.18 3.25 -5.43
N LEU A 35 0.92 2.64 -5.84
CA LEU A 35 2.26 3.00 -5.35
C LEU A 35 2.65 4.43 -5.74
N SER A 36 2.41 4.83 -7.00
CA SER A 36 2.65 6.21 -7.43
C SER A 36 1.86 7.21 -6.59
N PHE A 37 0.56 6.96 -6.38
CA PHE A 37 -0.26 7.81 -5.52
C PHE A 37 0.28 7.90 -4.09
N LEU A 38 0.68 6.78 -3.50
CA LEU A 38 1.25 6.75 -2.15
C LEU A 38 2.57 7.54 -2.06
N GLN A 39 3.36 7.54 -3.14
CA GLN A 39 4.59 8.33 -3.23
C GLN A 39 4.31 9.83 -3.43
N ASP A 40 3.22 10.17 -4.10
CA ASP A 40 2.86 11.56 -4.43
C ASP A 40 2.04 12.26 -3.33
N MET A 41 1.22 11.52 -2.56
CA MET A 41 0.35 12.12 -1.54
C MET A 41 1.14 12.81 -0.42
N GLU A 42 0.60 13.90 0.11
CA GLU A 42 1.18 14.68 1.20
C GLU A 42 0.54 14.36 2.55
N ARG A 43 -0.74 13.96 2.55
CA ARG A 43 -1.53 13.74 3.77
C ARG A 43 -2.33 12.44 3.71
N GLU A 44 -2.55 11.83 4.88
CA GLU A 44 -3.29 10.56 4.96
C GLU A 44 -4.75 10.68 4.51
N GLU A 45 -5.35 11.86 4.64
CA GLU A 45 -6.75 12.06 4.24
C GLU A 45 -6.96 11.92 2.73
N GLU A 46 -5.91 12.10 1.92
CA GLU A 46 -5.96 11.93 0.47
C GLU A 46 -6.31 10.48 0.07
N LEU A 47 -6.02 9.50 0.92
CA LEU A 47 -6.39 8.10 0.69
C LEU A 47 -7.90 7.90 0.50
N TYR A 48 -8.72 8.77 1.09
CA TYR A 48 -10.18 8.73 0.95
C TYR A 48 -10.69 9.29 -0.39
N THR A 49 -9.84 10.01 -1.14
CA THR A 49 -10.21 10.59 -2.45
C THR A 49 -10.35 9.55 -3.55
N VAL A 50 -9.94 8.30 -3.28
CA VAL A 50 -10.07 7.16 -4.21
C VAL A 50 -11.05 6.13 -3.63
N PRO A 51 -12.38 6.29 -3.85
CA PRO A 51 -13.39 5.41 -3.26
C PRO A 51 -13.19 3.93 -3.59
N GLY A 52 -12.68 3.63 -4.79
CA GLY A 52 -12.42 2.27 -5.26
C GLY A 52 -11.35 1.51 -4.48
N TRP A 53 -10.59 2.17 -3.62
CA TRP A 53 -9.61 1.53 -2.73
C TRP A 53 -10.17 1.19 -1.36
N ARG A 54 -11.37 1.68 -1.00
CA ARG A 54 -12.01 1.38 0.30
C ARG A 54 -11.05 1.59 1.47
N ALA A 55 -10.32 2.70 1.44
CA ALA A 55 -9.28 2.99 2.42
C ALA A 55 -9.88 3.08 3.84
N HIS A 56 -9.28 2.36 4.77
CA HIS A 56 -9.67 2.40 6.18
C HIS A 56 -8.49 2.02 7.08
N ARG A 57 -8.57 2.42 8.35
CA ARG A 57 -7.63 2.00 9.38
C ARG A 57 -8.11 0.71 10.04
N LEU A 58 -7.20 -0.23 10.24
CA LEU A 58 -7.44 -1.45 10.99
C LEU A 58 -7.56 -1.16 12.50
N ALA A 59 -8.19 -2.08 13.21
CA ALA A 59 -8.39 -2.04 14.67
C ALA A 59 -7.69 -3.22 15.36
N GLY A 60 -7.80 -3.30 16.70
CA GLY A 60 -7.19 -4.36 17.49
C GLY A 60 -5.66 -4.34 17.45
N ASP A 61 -5.03 -5.51 17.28
CA ASP A 61 -3.57 -5.66 17.29
C ASP A 61 -2.87 -4.94 16.13
N ARG A 62 -3.63 -4.58 15.08
CA ARG A 62 -3.14 -3.81 13.93
C ARG A 62 -3.64 -2.37 13.94
N LYS A 63 -4.05 -1.84 15.11
CA LYS A 63 -4.53 -0.46 15.23
C LYS A 63 -3.54 0.53 14.61
N GLY A 64 -4.06 1.40 13.76
CA GLY A 64 -3.27 2.43 13.06
C GLY A 64 -2.62 1.97 11.76
N VAL A 65 -2.75 0.70 11.38
CA VAL A 65 -2.39 0.22 10.04
C VAL A 65 -3.49 0.64 9.05
N TRP A 66 -3.10 1.26 7.95
CA TRP A 66 -3.95 1.51 6.80
C TRP A 66 -4.13 0.23 5.97
N SER A 67 -5.33 0.04 5.43
CA SER A 67 -5.69 -1.05 4.53
C SER A 67 -6.41 -0.52 3.31
N LEU A 68 -5.90 -0.88 2.13
CA LEU A 68 -6.42 -0.48 0.82
C LEU A 68 -6.71 -1.73 -0.01
N SER A 69 -7.88 -1.76 -0.62
CA SER A 69 -8.35 -2.85 -1.49
C SER A 69 -7.67 -2.83 -2.86
N VAL A 70 -6.91 -3.90 -3.15
CA VAL A 70 -6.35 -4.16 -4.48
C VAL A 70 -7.33 -4.99 -5.31
N THR A 71 -7.75 -6.14 -4.78
CA THR A 71 -8.81 -7.00 -5.35
C THR A 71 -9.81 -7.39 -4.25
N LYS A 72 -10.70 -8.35 -4.51
CA LYS A 72 -11.64 -8.86 -3.48
C LYS A 72 -10.89 -9.29 -2.22
N ASN A 73 -9.83 -10.09 -2.38
CA ASN A 73 -9.11 -10.69 -1.26
C ASN A 73 -7.79 -9.97 -0.94
N TRP A 74 -7.16 -9.30 -1.89
CA TRP A 74 -5.83 -8.72 -1.67
C TRP A 74 -5.87 -7.28 -1.17
N ARG A 75 -4.95 -6.94 -0.26
CA ARG A 75 -4.80 -5.61 0.32
C ARG A 75 -3.37 -5.10 0.18
N ILE A 76 -3.23 -3.79 0.01
CA ILE A 76 -2.01 -3.07 0.41
C ILE A 76 -2.24 -2.61 1.84
N THR A 77 -1.29 -2.89 2.72
CA THR A 77 -1.31 -2.39 4.09
C THR A 77 -0.04 -1.67 4.45
N PHE A 78 -0.12 -0.63 5.29
CA PHE A 78 1.05 0.11 5.74
C PHE A 78 0.72 0.95 6.97
N ARG A 79 1.73 1.53 7.60
CA ARG A 79 1.56 2.62 8.58
C ARG A 79 2.14 3.90 8.02
N ILE A 80 1.63 5.02 8.51
CA ILE A 80 2.26 6.32 8.33
C ILE A 80 2.98 6.66 9.63
N ASP A 81 4.22 7.13 9.53
CA ASP A 81 4.99 7.50 10.71
C ASP A 81 4.35 8.68 11.48
N PRO A 82 4.67 8.87 12.77
CA PRO A 82 4.04 9.95 13.56
C PRO A 82 4.25 11.36 13.00
N ALA A 83 5.27 11.56 12.17
CA ALA A 83 5.54 12.83 11.52
C ALA A 83 4.67 13.07 10.27
N GLY A 84 3.93 12.05 9.79
CA GLY A 84 3.10 12.15 8.59
C GLY A 84 3.89 12.22 7.29
N ARG A 85 5.15 11.77 7.27
CA ARG A 85 6.07 11.97 6.13
C ARG A 85 6.45 10.66 5.44
N GLN A 86 6.38 9.55 6.16
CA GLN A 86 6.89 8.27 5.70
C GLN A 86 5.83 7.17 5.79
N ILE A 87 5.79 6.36 4.74
CA ILE A 87 5.10 5.07 4.75
C ILE A 87 6.08 4.03 5.26
N VAL A 88 5.67 3.27 6.27
CA VAL A 88 6.46 2.19 6.87
C VAL A 88 5.65 0.90 6.87
N ASP A 89 6.36 -0.23 6.88
CA ASP A 89 5.80 -1.58 6.93
C ASP A 89 4.83 -1.85 5.77
N LEU A 90 5.17 -1.37 4.56
CA LEU A 90 4.34 -1.54 3.38
C LEU A 90 4.28 -3.01 2.98
N ASP A 91 3.08 -3.57 2.91
CA ASP A 91 2.86 -4.98 2.59
C ASP A 91 1.79 -5.17 1.51
N TYR A 92 1.80 -6.35 0.91
CA TYR A 92 0.79 -6.83 -0.03
C TYR A 92 0.35 -8.23 0.40
N GLU A 93 -0.82 -8.31 1.02
CA GLU A 93 -1.28 -9.50 1.74
C GLU A 93 -2.66 -9.97 1.26
N ASP A 94 -2.89 -11.28 1.37
CA ASP A 94 -4.22 -11.87 1.23
C ASP A 94 -4.99 -11.66 2.54
N TYR A 95 -6.24 -11.20 2.43
CA TYR A 95 -7.08 -10.79 3.54
C TYR A 95 -8.07 -11.88 3.97
N HIS A 96 -7.67 -13.15 3.86
CA HIS A 96 -8.40 -14.34 4.33
C HIS A 96 -7.48 -15.27 5.10
#